data_AF-A0A7Y6UD25-F1
#
_entry.id   AF-A0A7Y6UD25-F1
#
_cell.length_a   1.000
_cell.length_b   1.000
_cell.length_c   1.000
_cell.angle_alpha   90.00
_cell.angle_beta   90.00
_cell.angle_gamma   90.00
#
_symmetry.space_group_name_H-M   'P 1'
#
loop_
_entity.id
_entity.type
_entity.pdbx_description
1 polymer ?
#
loop_
_entity_poly.entity_id
_entity_poly.type
_entity_poly.pdbx_seq_one_letter_code
_entity_poly.pdbx_strand_id
1 'polypeptide(L)'
;MQAPSTRPKIGFVLSGGGSRGAYEAGIIHYLRTDLAKRLGRHVPIDIVTGTSVGAINAAFMAATMSDPGSQAEQIVAGWRSLRIEELISLKAGDILRGVRMLLGGDPPPPPPGSFRYGGLLDTSGLERFVIRIVPWRGIERSLRNGDLHAMSVSATHVGTGHTVVFLSSAEPVPREWSRDPFVRHRAARI
;
A
#
# COMPACT_ATOMS: atom_id res chain seq x y z
N MET A 1 -19.09 -18.40 19.02
CA MET A 1 -19.12 -17.91 17.63
C MET A 1 -20.08 -16.73 17.58
N GLN A 2 -19.57 -15.50 17.35
CA GLN A 2 -20.45 -14.36 17.08
C GLN A 2 -21.14 -14.58 15.73
N ALA A 3 -22.44 -14.28 15.66
CA ALA A 3 -23.19 -14.36 14.41
C ALA A 3 -22.54 -13.46 13.34
N PRO A 4 -22.51 -13.87 12.05
CA PRO A 4 -21.96 -13.03 10.99
C PRO A 4 -22.68 -11.70 10.98
N SER A 5 -21.90 -10.61 11.00
CA SER A 5 -22.44 -9.26 11.10
C SER A 5 -23.37 -9.00 9.89
N THR A 6 -24.62 -8.65 10.14
CA THR A 6 -25.66 -8.40 9.14
C THR A 6 -25.48 -7.08 8.39
N ARG A 7 -24.47 -6.28 8.75
CA ARG A 7 -24.20 -5.01 8.06
C ARG A 7 -23.39 -5.25 6.78
N PRO A 8 -23.57 -4.41 5.75
CA PRO A 8 -22.69 -4.39 4.60
C PRO A 8 -21.22 -4.20 5.01
N LYS A 9 -20.32 -4.88 4.28
CA LYS A 9 -18.86 -4.67 4.42
C LYS A 9 -18.50 -3.29 3.86
N ILE A 10 -17.68 -2.55 4.60
CA ILE A 10 -17.22 -1.21 4.22
C ILE A 10 -15.80 -1.30 3.68
N GLY A 11 -15.62 -0.84 2.45
CA GLY A 11 -14.32 -0.71 1.80
C GLY A 11 -13.73 0.68 1.99
N PHE A 12 -12.44 0.75 2.31
CA PHE A 12 -11.65 1.97 2.35
C PHE A 12 -10.61 1.94 1.22
N VAL A 13 -10.77 2.85 0.26
CA VAL A 13 -10.00 2.89 -0.99
C VAL A 13 -8.98 4.01 -0.93
N LEU A 14 -7.70 3.66 -0.99
CA LEU A 14 -6.58 4.57 -0.91
C LEU A 14 -5.91 4.69 -2.29
N SER A 15 -5.83 5.93 -2.75
CA SER A 15 -5.47 6.27 -4.11
C SER A 15 -3.96 6.32 -4.33
N GLY A 16 -3.54 6.25 -5.59
CA GLY A 16 -2.19 6.67 -5.96
C GLY A 16 -2.08 8.20 -5.96
N GLY A 17 -0.90 8.74 -5.66
CA GLY A 17 -0.70 10.19 -5.66
C GLY A 17 0.62 10.73 -5.10
N GLY A 18 1.64 9.88 -4.91
CA GLY A 18 2.94 10.31 -4.40
C GLY A 18 2.84 10.95 -3.01
N SER A 19 3.32 12.18 -2.85
CA SER A 19 3.27 12.92 -1.57
C SER A 19 1.87 13.10 -0.98
N ARG A 20 0.81 12.89 -1.78
CA ARG A 20 -0.58 12.90 -1.30
C ARG A 20 -0.91 11.79 -0.29
N GLY A 21 -0.05 10.79 -0.13
CA GLY A 21 -0.20 9.79 0.93
C GLY A 21 -0.25 10.39 2.35
N ALA A 22 0.38 11.54 2.59
CA ALA A 22 0.28 12.26 3.86
C ALA A 22 -1.13 12.86 4.10
N TYR A 23 -1.85 13.21 3.04
CA TYR A 23 -3.24 13.68 3.15
C TYR A 23 -4.15 12.53 3.56
N GLU A 24 -3.97 11.35 2.96
CA GLU A 24 -4.67 10.13 3.38
C GLU A 24 -4.40 9.78 4.84
N ALA A 25 -3.16 9.95 5.31
CA ALA A 25 -2.81 9.78 6.72
C ALA A 25 -3.56 10.76 7.64
N GLY A 26 -3.74 12.01 7.21
CA GLY A 26 -4.58 12.99 7.90
C GLY A 26 -6.06 12.58 7.95
N ILE A 27 -6.60 12.01 6.87
CA ILE A 27 -7.96 11.47 6.85
C ILE A 27 -8.08 10.30 7.83
N ILE A 28 -7.13 9.36 7.82
CA ILE A 28 -7.10 8.22 8.74
C ILE A 28 -7.03 8.70 10.19
N HIS A 29 -6.19 9.69 10.48
CA HIS A 29 -6.12 10.32 11.78
C HIS A 29 -7.49 10.86 12.21
N TYR A 30 -8.16 11.66 11.36
CA TYR A 30 -9.49 12.19 11.65
C TYR A 30 -10.55 11.10 11.89
N LEU A 31 -10.55 10.03 11.07
CA LEU A 31 -11.47 8.89 11.22
C LEU A 31 -11.29 8.17 12.56
N ARG A 32 -10.05 8.04 13.01
CA ARG A 32 -9.70 7.33 14.25
C ARG A 32 -9.80 8.20 15.51
N THR A 33 -9.78 9.51 15.36
CA THR A 33 -9.80 10.46 16.48
C THR A 33 -11.11 11.24 16.51
N ASP A 34 -11.19 12.40 15.87
CA ASP A 34 -12.34 13.32 15.91
C ASP A 34 -13.66 12.65 15.55
N LEU A 35 -13.71 11.90 14.44
CA LEU A 35 -14.95 11.25 14.03
C LEU A 35 -15.33 10.12 14.98
N ALA A 36 -14.37 9.32 15.44
CA ALA A 36 -14.63 8.26 16.39
C ALA A 36 -15.19 8.80 17.71
N LYS A 37 -14.63 9.91 18.21
CA LYS A 37 -15.12 10.63 19.39
C LYS A 37 -16.55 11.14 19.19
N ARG A 38 -16.83 11.77 18.04
CA ARG A 38 -18.17 12.28 17.71
C ARG A 38 -19.22 11.18 17.60
N LEU A 39 -18.84 10.01 17.10
CA LEU A 39 -19.73 8.86 16.95
C LEU A 39 -19.82 7.97 18.21
N GLY A 40 -18.95 8.18 19.20
CA GLY A 40 -18.78 7.29 20.36
C GLY A 40 -18.24 5.89 20.00
N ARG A 41 -17.75 5.71 18.77
CA ARG A 41 -17.20 4.43 18.26
C ARG A 41 -16.35 4.66 17.01
N HIS A 42 -15.43 3.75 16.72
CA HIS A 42 -14.71 3.78 15.45
C HIS A 42 -15.61 3.47 14.25
N VAL A 43 -15.28 4.06 13.11
CA VAL A 43 -15.91 3.73 11.82
C VAL A 43 -15.51 2.29 11.45
N PRO A 44 -16.47 1.41 11.11
CA PRO A 44 -16.15 0.06 10.66
C PRO A 44 -15.47 0.12 9.30
N ILE A 45 -14.35 -0.57 9.17
CA ILE A 45 -13.60 -0.74 7.92
C ILE A 45 -13.29 -2.22 7.83
N ASP A 46 -13.82 -2.90 6.82
CA ASP A 46 -13.67 -4.35 6.65
C ASP A 46 -12.69 -4.69 5.54
N ILE A 47 -12.59 -3.82 4.54
CA ILE A 47 -11.75 -4.03 3.37
C ILE A 47 -10.88 -2.79 3.16
N VAL A 48 -9.58 -2.97 2.95
CA VAL A 48 -8.67 -1.87 2.63
C VAL A 48 -7.98 -2.15 1.30
N THR A 49 -8.05 -1.22 0.36
CA THR A 49 -7.41 -1.36 -0.95
C THR A 49 -6.54 -0.15 -1.24
N GLY A 50 -5.40 -0.36 -1.87
CA GLY A 50 -4.43 0.70 -2.13
C GLY A 50 -3.68 0.55 -3.43
N THR A 51 -3.34 1.68 -4.05
CA THR A 51 -2.49 1.75 -5.25
C THR A 51 -1.31 2.67 -5.01
N SER A 52 -0.09 2.27 -5.39
CA SER A 52 1.13 3.10 -5.20
C SER A 52 1.28 3.55 -3.73
N VAL A 53 1.31 4.84 -3.45
CA VAL A 53 1.38 5.35 -2.07
C VAL A 53 0.20 4.93 -1.20
N GLY A 54 -1.01 4.85 -1.77
CA GLY A 54 -2.18 4.35 -1.07
C GLY A 54 -2.03 2.89 -0.68
N ALA A 55 -1.23 2.09 -1.40
CA ALA A 55 -0.90 0.71 -1.01
C ALA A 55 -0.07 0.66 0.27
N ILE A 56 0.81 1.64 0.50
CA ILE A 56 1.61 1.75 1.73
C ILE A 56 0.66 2.04 2.91
N ASN A 57 -0.22 3.03 2.76
CA ASN A 57 -1.23 3.36 3.76
C ASN A 57 -2.20 2.19 4.00
N ALA A 58 -2.60 1.48 2.94
CA ALA A 58 -3.47 0.31 3.02
C ALA A 58 -2.83 -0.83 3.81
N ALA A 59 -1.56 -1.14 3.52
CA ALA A 59 -0.80 -2.15 4.24
C ALA A 59 -0.60 -1.77 5.71
N PHE A 60 -0.27 -0.50 5.98
CA PHE A 60 -0.16 0.02 7.34
C PHE A 60 -1.48 -0.14 8.11
N MET A 61 -2.60 0.27 7.51
CA MET A 61 -3.92 0.15 8.13
C MET A 61 -4.28 -1.30 8.38
N ALA A 62 -4.15 -2.16 7.36
CA ALA A 62 -4.42 -3.59 7.45
C ALA A 62 -3.62 -4.25 8.58
N ALA A 63 -2.36 -3.84 8.76
CA ALA A 63 -1.48 -4.35 9.79
C ALA A 63 -1.83 -3.92 11.22
N THR A 64 -2.59 -2.83 11.37
CA THR A 64 -2.87 -2.18 12.65
C THR A 64 -4.37 -2.16 12.99
N MET A 65 -5.22 -2.89 12.25
CA MET A 65 -6.67 -2.93 12.48
C MET A 65 -7.08 -3.41 13.87
N SER A 66 -6.24 -4.23 14.52
CA SER A 66 -6.47 -4.72 15.89
C SER A 66 -6.38 -3.65 16.97
N ASP A 67 -5.76 -2.49 16.68
CA ASP A 67 -5.70 -1.35 17.60
C ASP A 67 -5.99 -0.02 16.85
N PRO A 68 -7.28 0.27 16.58
CA PRO A 68 -7.67 1.51 15.91
C PRO A 68 -7.34 2.79 16.69
N GLY A 69 -7.14 2.69 18.00
CA GLY A 69 -6.86 3.84 18.87
C GLY A 69 -5.46 4.39 18.64
N SER A 70 -4.44 3.52 18.62
CA SER A 70 -3.07 3.93 18.35
C SER A 70 -2.75 4.09 16.85
N GLN A 71 -3.59 3.55 15.96
CA GLN A 71 -3.41 3.64 14.50
C GLN A 71 -3.25 5.09 14.01
N ALA A 72 -3.96 6.04 14.60
CA ALA A 72 -3.92 7.45 14.24
C ALA A 72 -2.53 8.08 14.46
N GLU A 73 -1.96 7.86 15.64
CA GLU A 73 -0.68 8.44 16.03
C GLU A 73 0.46 7.78 15.26
N GLN A 74 0.40 6.45 15.11
CA GLN A 74 1.42 5.69 14.40
C GLN A 74 1.52 6.07 12.91
N ILE A 75 0.39 6.22 12.21
CA ILE A 75 0.44 6.59 10.78
C ILE A 75 1.00 8.00 10.61
N VAL A 76 0.59 8.95 11.45
CA VAL A 76 1.10 10.33 11.42
C VAL A 76 2.59 10.38 11.76
N ALA A 77 3.03 9.65 12.79
CA ALA A 77 4.44 9.56 13.15
C ALA A 77 5.28 8.98 12.01
N GLY A 78 4.79 7.92 11.37
CA GLY A 78 5.43 7.31 10.22
C GLY A 78 5.61 8.30 9.06
N TRP A 79 4.55 9.02 8.68
CA TRP A 79 4.62 10.06 7.65
C TRP A 79 5.50 11.26 8.03
N ARG A 80 5.52 11.67 9.30
CA ARG A 80 6.40 12.74 9.80
C ARG A 80 7.88 12.34 9.84
N SER A 81 8.17 11.04 9.95
CA SER A 81 9.55 10.52 9.93
C SER A 81 10.18 10.49 8.54
N LEU A 82 9.37 10.71 7.51
CA LEU A 82 9.78 10.61 6.11
C LEU A 82 10.66 11.80 5.72
N ARG A 83 11.88 11.50 5.31
CA ARG A 83 12.83 12.45 4.74
C ARG A 83 12.94 12.19 3.25
N ILE A 84 12.75 13.22 2.42
CA ILE A 84 12.78 13.08 0.95
C ILE A 84 14.14 12.53 0.48
N GLU A 85 15.20 12.93 1.18
CA GLU A 85 16.58 12.51 0.97
C GLU A 85 16.77 11.00 1.23
N GLU A 86 15.93 10.40 2.08
CA GLU A 86 15.93 8.96 2.34
C GLU A 86 15.11 8.17 1.31
N LEU A 87 14.19 8.81 0.58
CA LEU A 87 13.28 8.14 -0.36
C LEU A 87 13.80 8.09 -1.79
N ILE A 88 14.43 9.17 -2.25
CA ILE A 88 14.93 9.30 -3.62
C ILE A 88 16.40 9.68 -3.53
N SER A 89 17.27 8.71 -3.81
CA SER A 89 18.68 9.01 -4.02
C SER A 89 18.85 9.46 -5.47
N LEU A 90 18.99 10.76 -5.70
CA LEU A 90 19.41 11.30 -6.99
C LEU A 90 20.93 11.31 -7.02
N LYS A 91 21.56 10.22 -7.49
CA LYS A 91 23.00 10.25 -7.74
C LYS A 91 23.25 10.96 -9.06
N ALA A 92 24.42 11.60 -9.21
CA ALA A 92 24.78 12.27 -10.46
C ALA A 92 24.71 11.33 -11.69
N GLY A 93 24.94 10.04 -11.49
CA GLY A 93 24.77 9.00 -12.51
C GLY A 93 23.31 8.73 -12.91
N ASP A 94 22.34 8.93 -12.02
CA ASP A 94 20.91 8.77 -12.32
C ASP A 94 20.39 9.92 -13.17
N ILE A 95 20.88 11.15 -12.93
CA ILE A 95 20.60 12.33 -13.75
C ILE A 95 21.15 12.15 -15.17
N LEU A 96 22.42 11.72 -15.28
CA LEU A 96 23.05 11.44 -16.57
C LEU A 96 22.33 10.32 -17.33
N ARG A 97 21.84 9.29 -16.61
CA ARG A 97 21.02 8.20 -17.18
C ARG A 97 19.68 8.70 -17.67
N GLY A 98 19.01 9.58 -16.91
CA GLY A 98 17.75 10.22 -17.31
C GLY A 98 17.90 11.04 -18.59
N VAL A 99 18.97 11.83 -18.69
CA VAL A 99 19.32 12.58 -19.91
C VAL A 99 19.60 11.64 -21.09
N ARG A 100 20.37 10.56 -20.87
CA ARG A 100 20.68 9.58 -21.93
C ARG A 100 19.43 8.85 -22.46
N MET A 101 18.48 8.52 -21.59
CA MET A 101 17.20 7.92 -22.01
C MET A 101 16.30 8.92 -22.75
N LEU A 102 16.29 10.20 -22.34
CA LEU A 102 15.59 11.26 -23.08
C LEU A 102 16.19 11.50 -24.48
N LEU A 103 17.48 11.23 -24.66
CA LEU A 103 18.18 11.28 -25.94
C LEU A 103 18.10 9.95 -26.73
N GLY A 104 17.23 9.02 -26.34
CA GLY A 104 16.98 7.77 -27.06
C GLY A 104 17.97 6.63 -26.79
N GLY A 105 18.80 6.74 -25.75
CA GLY A 105 19.73 5.69 -25.37
C GLY A 105 19.09 4.57 -24.55
N ASP A 106 19.48 3.33 -24.83
CA ASP A 106 19.03 2.16 -24.08
C ASP A 106 19.49 2.20 -22.61
N PRO A 107 18.67 1.68 -21.67
CA PRO A 107 19.08 1.54 -20.28
C PRO A 107 20.24 0.53 -20.17
N PRO A 108 21.24 0.78 -19.30
CA PRO A 108 22.32 -0.15 -19.10
C PRO A 108 21.80 -1.48 -18.49
N PRO A 109 22.42 -2.61 -18.81
CA PRO A 109 22.03 -3.90 -18.25
C PRO A 109 22.17 -3.89 -16.72
N PRO A 110 21.28 -4.58 -15.98
CA PRO A 110 21.36 -4.65 -14.52
C PRO A 110 22.67 -5.31 -14.07
N PRO A 111 23.23 -4.92 -12.91
CA PRO A 111 24.33 -5.63 -12.28
C PRO A 111 24.03 -7.13 -12.15
N PRO A 112 25.03 -8.02 -12.34
CA PRO A 112 24.85 -9.46 -12.18
C PRO A 112 24.19 -9.81 -10.84
N GLY A 113 23.10 -10.58 -10.88
CA GLY A 113 22.34 -10.97 -9.68
C GLY A 113 21.28 -9.97 -9.20
N SER A 114 21.03 -8.87 -9.93
CA SER A 114 19.96 -7.92 -9.61
C SER A 114 18.77 -8.02 -10.57
N PHE A 115 17.55 -8.09 -10.01
CA PHE A 115 16.28 -8.04 -10.76
C PHE A 115 15.81 -6.60 -11.03
N ARG A 116 16.63 -5.59 -10.71
CA ARG A 116 16.31 -4.18 -10.92
C ARG A 116 16.62 -3.80 -12.37
N TYR A 117 15.67 -4.07 -13.27
CA TYR A 117 15.66 -3.43 -14.59
C TYR A 117 15.66 -1.91 -14.37
N GLY A 118 16.69 -1.24 -14.87
CA GLY A 118 16.98 0.16 -14.55
C GLY A 118 15.78 1.08 -14.73
N GLY A 119 15.23 1.57 -13.61
CA GLY A 119 14.38 2.75 -13.57
C GLY A 119 15.23 4.03 -13.53
N LEU A 120 14.62 5.17 -13.86
CA LEU A 120 15.27 6.49 -13.80
C LEU A 120 15.72 6.89 -12.37
N LEU A 121 15.26 6.16 -11.34
CA LEU A 121 15.43 6.49 -9.92
C LEU A 121 15.78 5.25 -9.10
N ASP A 122 16.74 5.37 -8.17
CA ASP A 122 16.99 4.37 -7.12
C ASP A 122 15.86 4.40 -6.08
N THR A 123 14.98 3.40 -6.11
CA THR A 123 13.83 3.27 -5.21
C THR A 123 14.13 2.49 -3.92
N SER A 124 15.39 2.13 -3.67
CA SER A 124 15.75 1.34 -2.48
C SER A 124 15.45 2.07 -1.17
N GLY A 125 15.45 3.41 -1.19
CA GLY A 125 15.05 4.26 -0.07
C GLY A 125 13.60 4.07 0.32
N LEU A 126 12.71 4.17 -0.67
CA LEU A 126 11.29 3.91 -0.49
C LEU A 126 11.02 2.48 -0.02
N GLU A 127 11.68 1.48 -0.60
CA GLU A 127 11.55 0.08 -0.19
C GLU A 127 11.87 -0.11 1.31
N ARG A 128 13.01 0.43 1.78
CA ARG A 128 13.38 0.40 3.20
C ARG A 128 12.36 1.10 4.07
N PHE A 129 11.84 2.25 3.62
CA PHE A 129 10.80 2.98 4.33
C PHE A 129 9.51 2.14 4.49
N VAL A 130 9.00 1.53 3.43
CA VAL A 130 7.80 0.69 3.49
C VAL A 130 8.02 -0.51 4.42
N ILE A 131 9.17 -1.17 4.32
CA ILE A 131 9.52 -2.29 5.20
C ILE A 131 9.53 -1.88 6.68
N ARG A 132 10.02 -0.67 6.98
CA ARG A 132 10.15 -0.14 8.34
C ARG A 132 8.81 0.32 8.93
N ILE A 133 8.00 1.03 8.16
CA ILE A 133 6.79 1.69 8.68
C ILE A 133 5.61 0.73 8.86
N VAL A 134 5.52 -0.31 8.04
CA VAL A 134 4.42 -1.28 8.10
C VAL A 134 4.77 -2.42 9.05
N PRO A 135 3.98 -2.68 10.11
CA PRO A 135 4.18 -3.85 10.96
C PRO A 135 3.62 -5.12 10.30
N TRP A 136 4.23 -5.59 9.21
CA TRP A 136 3.71 -6.62 8.27
C TRP A 136 3.04 -7.85 8.91
N ARG A 137 3.60 -8.37 10.02
CA ARG A 137 3.01 -9.53 10.75
C ARG A 137 1.59 -9.25 11.26
N GLY A 138 1.24 -7.99 11.42
CA GLY A 138 -0.07 -7.52 11.82
C GLY A 138 -1.15 -7.79 10.78
N ILE A 139 -0.83 -7.81 9.48
CA ILE A 139 -1.81 -8.00 8.40
C ILE A 139 -2.50 -9.36 8.57
N GLU A 140 -1.69 -10.41 8.65
CA GLU A 140 -2.18 -11.76 8.82
C GLU A 140 -2.91 -11.95 10.16
N ARG A 141 -2.45 -11.26 11.22
CA ARG A 141 -3.13 -11.26 12.51
C ARG A 141 -4.52 -10.65 12.41
N SER A 142 -4.65 -9.48 11.79
CA SER A 142 -5.94 -8.80 11.63
C SER A 142 -6.90 -9.59 10.75
N LEU A 143 -6.40 -10.25 9.70
CA LEU A 143 -7.23 -11.17 8.90
C LEU A 143 -7.71 -12.38 9.71
N ARG A 144 -6.83 -13.05 10.45
CA ARG A 144 -7.21 -14.23 11.26
C ARG A 144 -8.16 -13.89 12.41
N ASN A 145 -7.99 -12.72 13.03
CA ASN A 145 -8.84 -12.28 14.13
C ASN A 145 -10.21 -11.77 13.67
N GLY A 146 -10.40 -11.54 12.38
CA GLY A 146 -11.61 -10.93 11.83
C GLY A 146 -11.68 -9.41 12.01
N ASP A 147 -10.60 -8.77 12.47
CA ASP A 147 -10.48 -7.30 12.53
C ASP A 147 -10.46 -6.67 11.14
N LEU A 148 -10.05 -7.46 10.14
CA LEU A 148 -10.05 -7.11 8.73
C LEU A 148 -10.60 -8.30 7.94
N HIS A 149 -11.49 -8.04 6.99
CA HIS A 149 -12.00 -9.07 6.09
C HIS A 149 -11.03 -9.32 4.92
N ALA A 150 -10.56 -8.27 4.27
CA ALA A 150 -9.61 -8.38 3.15
C ALA A 150 -8.76 -7.13 2.95
N MET A 151 -7.62 -7.29 2.29
CA MET A 151 -6.89 -6.18 1.68
C MET A 151 -6.47 -6.47 0.26
N SER A 152 -6.26 -5.42 -0.52
CA SER A 152 -5.60 -5.53 -1.81
C SER A 152 -4.62 -4.40 -2.10
N VAL A 153 -3.58 -4.75 -2.85
CA VAL A 153 -2.64 -3.79 -3.43
C VAL A 153 -2.55 -4.01 -4.92
N SER A 154 -2.58 -2.94 -5.70
CA SER A 154 -2.45 -3.01 -7.16
C SER A 154 -1.05 -2.62 -7.61
N ALA A 155 -0.56 -3.30 -8.64
CA ALA A 155 0.68 -3.00 -9.32
C ALA A 155 0.51 -3.17 -10.83
N THR A 156 1.37 -2.54 -11.62
CA THR A 156 1.38 -2.66 -13.07
C THR A 156 2.48 -3.62 -13.50
N HIS A 157 2.13 -4.65 -14.27
CA HIS A 157 3.11 -5.54 -14.87
C HIS A 157 3.79 -4.85 -16.05
N VAL A 158 5.04 -4.40 -15.86
CA VAL A 158 5.79 -3.56 -16.82
C VAL A 158 5.83 -4.16 -18.23
N GLY A 159 6.05 -5.48 -18.35
CA GLY A 159 6.14 -6.13 -19.67
C GLY A 159 4.83 -6.21 -20.46
N THR A 160 3.68 -6.04 -19.80
CA THR A 160 2.36 -6.16 -20.46
C THR A 160 1.48 -4.92 -20.31
N GLY A 161 1.80 -3.99 -19.42
CA GLY A 161 0.93 -2.89 -19.01
C GLY A 161 -0.30 -3.29 -18.17
N HIS A 162 -0.61 -4.59 -18.07
CA HIS A 162 -1.76 -5.07 -17.29
C HIS A 162 -1.63 -4.76 -15.80
N THR A 163 -2.76 -4.44 -15.16
CA THR A 163 -2.85 -4.32 -13.71
C THR A 163 -2.93 -5.70 -13.09
N VAL A 164 -2.10 -5.92 -12.07
CA VAL A 164 -2.14 -7.09 -11.20
C VAL A 164 -2.58 -6.61 -9.81
N VAL A 165 -3.69 -7.16 -9.32
CA VAL A 165 -4.20 -6.88 -7.99
C VAL A 165 -3.88 -8.06 -7.08
N PHE A 166 -3.04 -7.84 -6.08
CA PHE A 166 -2.70 -8.82 -5.06
C PHE A 166 -3.72 -8.72 -3.93
N LEU A 167 -4.24 -9.85 -3.44
CA LEU A 167 -5.16 -9.86 -2.31
C LEU A 167 -4.74 -10.79 -1.19
N SER A 168 -5.00 -10.37 0.04
CA SER A 168 -5.04 -11.23 1.23
C SER A 168 -6.43 -11.10 1.85
N SER A 169 -7.07 -12.22 2.19
CA SER A 169 -8.46 -12.27 2.65
C SER A 169 -8.64 -13.35 3.72
N ALA A 170 -9.54 -13.11 4.67
CA ALA A 170 -9.94 -14.07 5.69
C ALA A 170 -10.76 -15.23 5.10
N GLU A 171 -11.42 -14.99 3.96
CA GLU A 171 -12.15 -15.99 3.19
C GLU A 171 -11.43 -16.27 1.84
N PRO A 172 -11.68 -17.42 1.21
CA PRO A 172 -11.12 -17.72 -0.11
C PRO A 172 -11.38 -16.61 -1.13
N VAL A 173 -10.33 -16.17 -1.82
CA VAL A 173 -10.43 -15.14 -2.86
C VAL A 173 -11.30 -15.68 -4.01
N PRO A 174 -12.27 -14.89 -4.53
CA PRO A 174 -13.10 -15.30 -5.65
C PRO A 174 -12.26 -15.73 -6.86
N ARG A 175 -12.64 -16.82 -7.55
CA ARG A 175 -11.95 -17.28 -8.76
C ARG A 175 -12.18 -16.36 -9.96
N GLU A 176 -13.32 -15.68 -9.98
CA GLU A 176 -13.70 -14.70 -10.99
C GLU A 176 -13.90 -13.35 -10.29
N TRP A 177 -13.31 -12.28 -10.84
CA TRP A 177 -13.37 -10.96 -10.21
C TRP A 177 -13.61 -9.84 -11.23
N SER A 178 -12.67 -9.65 -12.15
CA SER A 178 -12.75 -8.58 -13.15
C SER A 178 -13.21 -9.10 -14.50
N ARG A 179 -14.08 -8.34 -15.18
CA ARG A 179 -14.40 -8.53 -16.60
C ARG A 179 -13.46 -7.75 -17.52
N ASP A 180 -12.58 -6.92 -16.95
CA ASP A 180 -11.57 -6.17 -17.67
C ASP A 180 -10.39 -7.10 -18.03
N PRO A 181 -10.11 -7.34 -19.33
CA PRO A 181 -9.03 -8.23 -19.77
C PRO A 181 -7.63 -7.73 -19.39
N PHE A 182 -7.49 -6.44 -19.04
CA PHE A 182 -6.24 -5.82 -18.61
C PHE A 182 -6.04 -5.87 -17.09
N VAL A 183 -7.00 -6.41 -16.34
CA VAL A 183 -6.93 -6.56 -14.89
C VAL A 183 -6.95 -8.03 -14.51
N ARG A 184 -5.91 -8.46 -13.81
CA ARG A 184 -5.80 -9.82 -13.27
C ARG A 184 -5.58 -9.74 -11.78
N HIS A 185 -6.04 -10.76 -11.07
CA HIS A 185 -5.90 -10.82 -9.63
C HIS A 185 -5.09 -12.03 -9.20
N ARG A 186 -4.46 -11.91 -8.03
CA ARG A 186 -3.63 -12.96 -7.47
C ARG A 186 -3.82 -13.00 -5.96
N ALA A 187 -4.21 -14.16 -5.44
CA ALA A 187 -4.10 -14.41 -4.01
C ALA A 187 -2.62 -14.35 -3.60
N ALA A 188 -2.33 -13.59 -2.56
CA ALA A 188 -0.99 -13.38 -2.03
C ALA A 188 -1.03 -13.29 -0.52
N ARG A 189 0.10 -13.57 0.12
CA ARG A 189 0.34 -13.16 1.50
C ARG A 189 1.10 -11.85 1.43
N ILE A 190 0.35 -10.76 1.54
CA ILE A 190 0.88 -9.39 1.57
C ILE A 190 1.53 -9.16 2.94
#